data_AF-A0A1M6YAU7-F1
#
_entry.id   AF-A0A1M6YAU7-F1
#
_cell.length_a   1.000
_cell.length_b   1.000
_cell.length_c   1.000
_cell.angle_alpha   90.00
_cell.angle_beta   90.00
_cell.angle_gamma   90.00
#
_symmetry.space_group_name_H-M   'P 1'
#
loop_
_entity.id
_entity.type
_entity.pdbx_description
1 polymer ?
#
loop_
_entity_poly.entity_id
_entity_poly.type
_entity_poly.pdbx_seq_one_letter_code
_entity_poly.pdbx_strand_id
1 'polypeptide(L)'
;MAKKIPKEKNRRDTWAYFRTAGPVTQITCHVEGDSVTIDNADPHQTRTEISYERASGKPKRISTMTSRDGAAGLDFQAYLMDNYRYLCGVDTNYLDLDDKRIAVTAIYHCPTPIQPGTKEIPIEFLALYVVLEPQPGVNPELIGWHLALKHLKNPGDGRVVGMVVDSEAGRIPEFNSRAEPLLEDCYLPPYVDLIYASADKKDCVTNHFIRYCDQAAAMMLADLKSGKATLPELSLSNTELYRGIVRVKPKNRVMSSGASQP
;
A
#
# COMPACT_ATOMS: atom_id res chain seq x y z
N MET A 1 -8.98 7.79 39.20
CA MET A 1 -8.74 7.39 37.80
C MET A 1 -7.25 7.14 37.62
N ALA A 2 -6.83 5.90 37.38
CA ALA A 2 -5.41 5.59 37.16
C ALA A 2 -4.97 6.11 35.79
N LYS A 3 -3.99 7.02 35.76
CA LYS A 3 -3.32 7.46 34.52
C LYS A 3 -2.64 6.25 33.89
N LYS A 4 -3.04 5.86 32.67
CA LYS A 4 -2.31 4.88 31.86
C LYS A 4 -0.89 5.41 31.66
N ILE A 5 0.09 4.71 32.22
CA ILE A 5 1.51 4.94 31.95
C ILE A 5 1.71 4.76 30.43
N PRO A 6 2.31 5.73 29.72
CA PRO A 6 2.58 5.57 28.29
C PRO A 6 3.47 4.35 28.09
N LYS A 7 3.02 3.38 27.27
CA LYS A 7 3.89 2.28 26.84
C LYS A 7 5.06 2.88 26.08
N GLU A 8 6.27 2.55 26.52
CA GLU A 8 7.49 2.87 25.82
C GLU A 8 7.38 2.37 24.37
N LYS A 9 7.63 3.26 23.42
CA LYS A 9 7.46 2.96 22.00
C LYS A 9 8.63 2.09 21.59
N ASN A 10 8.37 0.85 21.15
CA ASN A 10 9.42 -0.05 20.69
C ASN A 10 10.33 0.66 19.69
N ARG A 11 11.64 0.63 19.93
CA ARG A 11 12.67 1.08 18.99
C ARG A 11 12.50 0.32 17.68
N ARG A 12 12.69 1.03 16.58
CA ARG A 12 12.53 0.51 15.22
C ARG A 12 13.87 0.56 14.55
N ASP A 13 14.12 -0.45 13.75
CA ASP A 13 15.34 -0.56 12.98
C ASP A 13 14.95 -0.67 11.50
N THR A 14 15.73 0.01 10.66
CA THR A 14 15.66 -0.17 9.21
C THR A 14 16.67 -1.23 8.82
N TRP A 15 16.24 -2.16 7.99
CA TRP A 15 17.03 -3.28 7.52
C TRP A 15 17.11 -3.28 6.00
N ALA A 16 18.30 -3.58 5.50
CA ALA A 16 18.51 -3.94 4.11
C ALA A 16 18.58 -5.47 4.01
N TYR A 17 17.69 -6.07 3.21
CA TYR A 17 17.67 -7.50 2.96
C TYR A 17 18.07 -7.77 1.52
N PHE A 18 18.86 -8.83 1.33
CA PHE A 18 19.35 -9.28 0.03
C PHE A 18 19.20 -10.79 -0.07
N ARG A 19 19.09 -11.31 -1.29
CA ARG A 19 19.07 -12.74 -1.57
C ARG A 19 19.94 -13.04 -2.76
N THR A 20 20.86 -13.98 -2.62
CA THR A 20 21.65 -14.51 -3.74
C THR A 20 20.90 -15.64 -4.43
N ALA A 21 21.22 -15.90 -5.71
CA ALA A 21 20.60 -16.98 -6.49
C ALA A 21 20.83 -18.39 -5.90
N GLY A 22 21.86 -18.55 -5.07
CA GLY A 22 22.18 -19.78 -4.36
C GLY A 22 23.15 -19.54 -3.20
N PRO A 23 23.59 -20.62 -2.52
CA PRO A 23 24.58 -20.52 -1.46
C PRO A 23 25.89 -19.88 -1.98
N VAL A 24 26.44 -18.95 -1.20
CA VAL A 24 27.73 -18.31 -1.49
C VAL A 24 28.65 -18.44 -0.29
N THR A 25 29.95 -18.55 -0.54
CA THR A 25 30.97 -18.63 0.52
C THR A 25 31.53 -17.26 0.91
N GLN A 26 31.27 -16.24 0.10
CA GLN A 26 31.70 -14.86 0.33
C GLN A 26 30.64 -13.90 -0.21
N ILE A 27 30.46 -12.79 0.49
CA ILE A 27 29.59 -11.68 0.12
C ILE A 27 30.47 -10.43 0.06
N THR A 28 30.43 -9.70 -1.05
CA THR A 28 30.99 -8.36 -1.15
C THR A 28 29.84 -7.38 -0.99
N CYS A 29 29.98 -6.46 -0.05
CA CYS A 29 28.99 -5.44 0.26
C CYS A 29 29.59 -4.07 -0.03
N HIS A 30 28.86 -3.23 -0.75
CA HIS A 30 29.23 -1.86 -1.04
C HIS A 30 28.25 -0.92 -0.33
N VAL A 31 28.80 0.05 0.42
CA VAL A 31 28.02 1.02 1.17
C VAL A 31 28.43 2.42 0.72
N GLU A 32 27.47 3.16 0.18
CA GLU A 32 27.65 4.54 -0.28
C GLU A 32 26.57 5.42 0.37
N GLY A 33 26.96 6.18 1.40
CA GLY A 33 26.00 6.90 2.24
C GLY A 33 25.02 5.93 2.92
N ASP A 34 23.73 6.12 2.71
CA ASP A 34 22.67 5.23 3.22
C ASP A 34 22.29 4.11 2.24
N SER A 35 22.94 4.03 1.07
CA SER A 35 22.66 2.99 0.07
C SER A 35 23.58 1.78 0.27
N VAL A 36 23.01 0.58 0.21
CA VAL A 36 23.73 -0.69 0.32
C VAL A 36 23.46 -1.55 -0.91
N THR A 37 24.50 -2.10 -1.52
CA THR A 37 24.40 -3.10 -2.60
C THR A 37 25.24 -4.33 -2.26
N ILE A 38 24.83 -5.48 -2.80
CA ILE A 38 25.56 -6.75 -2.66
C ILE A 38 25.78 -7.35 -4.04
N ASP A 39 27.03 -7.74 -4.32
CA ASP A 39 27.38 -8.44 -5.56
C ASP A 39 26.55 -9.71 -5.73
N ASN A 40 25.98 -9.89 -6.92
CA ASN A 40 25.16 -11.05 -7.30
C ASN A 40 23.88 -11.26 -6.45
N ALA A 41 23.44 -10.24 -5.71
CA ALA A 41 22.10 -10.24 -5.14
C ALA A 41 21.06 -10.13 -6.27
N ASP A 42 19.95 -10.85 -6.13
CA ASP A 42 18.78 -10.69 -6.99
C ASP A 42 18.10 -9.35 -6.67
N PRO A 43 18.08 -8.39 -7.61
CA PRO A 43 17.48 -7.08 -7.38
C PRO A 43 16.01 -7.14 -6.96
N HIS A 44 15.25 -8.14 -7.42
CA HIS A 44 13.84 -8.31 -7.11
C HIS A 44 13.58 -8.89 -5.72
N GLN A 45 14.61 -9.38 -5.05
CA GLN A 45 14.57 -9.89 -3.69
C GLN A 45 15.27 -8.95 -2.70
N THR A 46 16.01 -7.97 -3.23
CA THR A 46 16.58 -6.86 -2.46
C THR A 46 15.46 -5.94 -1.98
N ARG A 47 15.49 -5.56 -0.70
CA ARG A 47 14.46 -4.70 -0.12
C ARG A 47 14.95 -3.92 1.09
N THR A 48 14.35 -2.74 1.28
CA THR A 48 14.41 -1.99 2.54
C THR A 48 13.17 -2.30 3.38
N GLU A 49 13.35 -2.53 4.68
CA GLU A 49 12.26 -2.82 5.60
C GLU A 49 12.42 -2.12 6.95
N ILE A 50 11.34 -1.51 7.44
CA ILE A 50 11.24 -1.07 8.84
C ILE A 50 10.58 -2.17 9.65
N SER A 51 11.23 -2.61 10.71
CA SER A 51 10.65 -3.60 11.63
C SER A 51 10.99 -3.31 13.10
N TYR A 52 10.35 -4.03 14.01
CA TYR A 52 10.71 -4.04 15.43
C TYR A 52 10.46 -5.42 16.04
N GLU A 53 11.20 -5.75 17.09
CA GLU A 53 11.04 -7.02 17.79
C GLU A 53 9.76 -7.03 18.65
N ARG A 54 8.92 -8.05 18.49
CA ARG A 54 7.76 -8.28 19.37
C ARG A 54 8.21 -9.03 20.62
N ALA A 55 7.40 -8.97 21.68
CA ALA A 55 7.58 -9.80 22.88
C ALA A 55 7.64 -11.32 22.58
N SER A 56 7.11 -11.75 21.43
CA SER A 56 7.17 -13.14 20.96
C SER A 56 8.49 -13.52 20.25
N GLY A 57 9.48 -12.60 20.16
CA GLY A 57 10.76 -12.79 19.46
C GLY A 57 10.69 -12.78 17.93
N LYS A 58 9.49 -12.70 17.33
CA LYS A 58 9.32 -12.56 15.87
C LYS A 58 9.23 -11.08 15.50
N PRO A 59 9.94 -10.61 14.46
CA PRO A 59 9.87 -9.21 14.05
C PRO A 59 8.46 -8.87 13.51
N LYS A 60 7.92 -7.72 13.89
CA LYS A 60 6.77 -7.10 13.22
C LYS A 60 7.31 -6.23 12.09
N ARG A 61 6.96 -6.58 10.86
CA ARG A 61 7.15 -5.70 9.70
C ARG A 61 6.19 -4.52 9.78
N ILE A 62 6.71 -3.31 9.56
CA ILE A 62 5.95 -2.06 9.52
C ILE A 62 5.77 -1.62 8.08
N SER A 63 6.86 -1.56 7.31
CA SER A 63 6.83 -1.20 5.90
C SER A 63 7.99 -1.87 5.16
N THR A 64 7.76 -2.24 3.91
CA THR A 64 8.75 -2.93 3.08
C THR A 64 8.67 -2.42 1.65
N MET A 65 9.82 -2.15 1.04
CA MET A 65 9.95 -1.64 -0.32
C MET A 65 10.98 -2.47 -1.08
N THR A 66 10.58 -3.01 -2.22
CA THR A 66 11.49 -3.80 -3.07
C THR A 66 12.37 -2.86 -3.87
N SER A 67 13.63 -3.21 -4.04
CA SER A 67 14.56 -2.47 -4.88
C SER A 67 14.24 -2.65 -6.35
N ARG A 68 14.60 -1.65 -7.17
CA ARG A 68 14.56 -1.75 -8.64
C ARG A 68 15.95 -1.92 -9.26
N ASP A 69 16.96 -1.40 -8.60
CA ASP A 69 18.35 -1.28 -9.07
C ASP A 69 19.31 -2.21 -8.31
N GLY A 70 18.78 -3.00 -7.37
CA GLY A 70 19.57 -3.89 -6.51
C GLY A 70 20.17 -3.18 -5.29
N ALA A 71 19.91 -1.88 -5.11
CA ALA A 71 20.28 -1.15 -3.91
C ALA A 71 19.17 -1.15 -2.85
N ALA A 72 19.51 -1.16 -1.58
CA ALA A 72 18.59 -0.96 -0.47
C ALA A 72 19.05 0.25 0.36
N GLY A 73 18.14 1.20 0.62
CA GLY A 73 18.42 2.35 1.46
C GLY A 73 18.22 2.05 2.95
N LEU A 74 19.09 2.56 3.82
CA LEU A 74 19.00 2.47 5.29
C LEU A 74 18.14 3.58 5.91
N ASP A 75 17.93 4.69 5.19
CA ASP A 75 16.85 5.64 5.45
C ASP A 75 15.66 5.32 4.55
N PHE A 76 14.62 4.70 5.12
CA PHE A 76 13.41 4.32 4.40
C PHE A 76 12.70 5.51 3.74
N GLN A 77 12.66 6.65 4.44
CA GLN A 77 11.95 7.83 3.94
C GLN A 77 12.74 8.45 2.79
N ALA A 78 14.04 8.68 2.95
CA ALA A 78 14.87 9.20 1.87
C ALA A 78 14.83 8.28 0.63
N TYR A 79 14.99 6.97 0.84
CA TYR A 79 14.97 5.99 -0.25
C TYR A 79 13.61 5.96 -0.97
N LEU A 80 12.49 6.13 -0.26
CA LEU A 80 11.17 6.27 -0.89
C LEU A 80 11.07 7.55 -1.74
N MET A 81 11.61 8.66 -1.27
CA MET A 81 11.53 9.96 -1.96
C MET A 81 12.36 10.01 -3.24
N ASP A 82 13.47 9.27 -3.26
CA ASP A 82 14.38 9.22 -4.40
C ASP A 82 13.85 8.31 -5.53
N ASN A 83 13.13 7.24 -5.17
CA ASN A 83 12.71 6.21 -6.13
C ASN A 83 11.30 6.43 -6.71
N TYR A 84 10.43 7.14 -6.00
CA TYR A 84 9.02 7.26 -6.37
C TYR A 84 8.64 8.69 -6.75
N ARG A 85 7.94 8.83 -7.87
CA ARG A 85 7.40 10.11 -8.34
C ARG A 85 6.05 10.43 -7.74
N TYR A 86 5.24 9.40 -7.52
CA TYR A 86 3.92 9.50 -6.91
C TYR A 86 3.72 8.34 -5.95
N LEU A 87 2.84 8.53 -4.98
CA LEU A 87 2.34 7.45 -4.13
C LEU A 87 0.82 7.37 -4.25
N CYS A 88 0.29 6.16 -4.11
CA CYS A 88 -1.11 5.91 -3.82
C CYS A 88 -1.23 4.84 -2.74
N GLY A 89 -2.25 4.93 -1.91
CA GLY A 89 -2.63 3.91 -0.95
C GLY A 89 -3.88 3.20 -1.41
N VAL A 90 -3.93 1.89 -1.22
CA VAL A 90 -5.08 1.06 -1.53
C VAL A 90 -5.30 0.08 -0.38
N ASP A 91 -6.53 0.00 0.10
CA ASP A 91 -6.94 -0.94 1.14
C ASP A 91 -8.40 -1.37 0.90
N THR A 92 -8.73 -2.60 1.23
CA THR A 92 -10.05 -3.19 0.99
C THR A 92 -10.64 -3.83 2.25
N ASN A 93 -11.63 -3.16 2.84
CA ASN A 93 -12.42 -3.77 3.91
C ASN A 93 -13.64 -4.49 3.36
N TYR A 94 -14.08 -5.56 4.02
CA TYR A 94 -15.29 -6.27 3.62
C TYR A 94 -16.13 -6.73 4.80
N LEU A 95 -17.42 -6.95 4.55
CA LEU A 95 -18.35 -7.60 5.48
C LEU A 95 -19.39 -8.39 4.70
N ASP A 96 -20.08 -9.27 5.41
CA ASP A 96 -21.24 -9.99 4.89
C ASP A 96 -22.52 -9.31 5.39
N LEU A 97 -23.42 -8.93 4.47
CA LEU A 97 -24.70 -8.26 4.72
C LEU A 97 -25.80 -8.99 3.95
N ASP A 98 -26.81 -9.51 4.66
CA ASP A 98 -27.93 -10.27 4.07
C ASP A 98 -27.46 -11.38 3.11
N ASP A 99 -26.51 -12.20 3.56
CA ASP A 99 -25.86 -13.28 2.81
C ASP A 99 -25.07 -12.85 1.55
N LYS A 100 -24.81 -11.54 1.41
CA LYS A 100 -23.99 -10.98 0.33
C LYS A 100 -22.70 -10.42 0.89
N ARG A 101 -21.57 -10.87 0.33
CA ARG A 101 -20.28 -10.25 0.61
C ARG A 101 -20.18 -8.90 -0.09
N ILE A 102 -19.85 -7.87 0.68
CA ILE A 102 -19.61 -6.52 0.17
C ILE A 102 -18.18 -6.15 0.54
N ALA A 103 -17.37 -5.85 -0.47
CA ALA A 103 -16.03 -5.32 -0.29
C ALA A 103 -15.99 -3.84 -0.70
N VAL A 104 -15.26 -3.03 0.07
CA VAL A 104 -15.07 -1.62 -0.18
C VAL A 104 -13.59 -1.34 -0.27
N THR A 105 -13.15 -0.91 -1.43
CA THR A 105 -11.77 -0.46 -1.67
C THR A 105 -11.72 1.06 -1.62
N ALA A 106 -10.89 1.61 -0.74
CA ALA A 106 -10.58 3.03 -0.71
C ALA A 106 -9.20 3.28 -1.34
N ILE A 107 -9.10 4.37 -2.09
CA ILE A 107 -7.87 4.78 -2.76
C ILE A 107 -7.58 6.23 -2.39
N TYR A 108 -6.39 6.45 -1.85
CA TYR A 108 -5.84 7.77 -1.60
C TYR A 108 -4.57 7.96 -2.43
N HIS A 109 -4.23 9.19 -2.79
CA HIS A 109 -3.03 9.46 -3.59
C HIS A 109 -2.32 10.74 -3.20
N CYS A 110 -1.06 10.83 -3.63
CA CYS A 110 -0.32 12.07 -3.69
C CYS A 110 -0.69 12.80 -5.00
N PRO A 111 -1.37 13.97 -4.94
CA PRO A 111 -1.81 14.69 -6.14
C PRO A 111 -0.65 15.36 -6.89
N THR A 112 0.44 15.67 -6.18
CA THR A 112 1.61 16.34 -6.74
C THR A 112 2.80 15.37 -6.88
N PRO A 113 3.68 15.59 -7.86
CA PRO A 113 4.88 14.78 -7.97
C PRO A 113 5.83 15.03 -6.78
N ILE A 114 6.39 13.95 -6.23
CA ILE A 114 7.47 13.98 -5.25
C ILE A 114 8.74 14.50 -5.93
N GLN A 115 9.39 15.48 -5.30
CA GLN A 115 10.60 16.11 -5.78
C GLN A 115 11.70 16.05 -4.71
N PRO A 116 12.98 16.16 -5.10
CA PRO A 116 14.05 16.35 -4.13
C PRO A 116 13.74 17.50 -3.18
N GLY A 117 13.82 17.26 -1.88
CA GLY A 117 13.49 18.26 -0.85
C GLY A 117 12.01 18.42 -0.51
N THR A 118 11.09 17.62 -1.09
CA THR A 118 9.70 17.54 -0.62
C THR A 118 9.69 17.15 0.87
N LYS A 119 9.16 18.04 1.72
CA LYS A 119 9.15 17.84 3.18
C LYS A 119 7.96 17.00 3.66
N GLU A 120 6.83 17.16 2.98
CA GLU A 120 5.57 16.49 3.30
C GLU A 120 4.92 16.00 2.01
N ILE A 121 4.31 14.83 2.08
CA ILE A 121 3.57 14.23 0.98
C ILE A 121 2.08 14.48 1.25
N PRO A 122 1.39 15.31 0.46
CA PRO A 122 -0.05 15.49 0.60
C PRO A 122 -0.75 14.17 0.28
N ILE A 123 -1.80 13.85 1.04
CA ILE A 123 -2.61 12.65 0.85
C ILE A 123 -4.06 13.06 0.63
N GLU A 124 -4.58 12.81 -0.56
CA GLU A 124 -5.93 13.17 -0.97
C GLU A 124 -6.75 11.93 -1.34
N PHE A 125 -8.06 12.00 -1.10
CA PHE A 125 -8.99 10.96 -1.52
C PHE A 125 -9.10 10.93 -3.04
N LEU A 126 -8.89 9.76 -3.65
CA LEU A 126 -8.96 9.58 -5.11
C LEU A 126 -10.27 8.91 -5.55
N ALA A 127 -10.60 7.79 -4.91
CA ALA A 127 -11.76 6.98 -5.28
C ALA A 127 -12.15 6.03 -4.15
N LEU A 128 -13.41 5.62 -4.19
CA LEU A 128 -13.93 4.52 -3.39
C LEU A 128 -14.79 3.62 -4.29
N TYR A 129 -14.55 2.32 -4.20
CA TYR A 129 -15.27 1.31 -4.94
C TYR A 129 -15.99 0.39 -3.97
N VAL A 130 -17.25 0.11 -4.28
CA VAL A 130 -18.00 -0.99 -3.64
C VAL A 130 -18.07 -2.13 -4.64
N VAL A 131 -17.52 -3.26 -4.28
CA VAL A 131 -17.56 -4.51 -5.04
C VAL A 131 -18.58 -5.43 -4.36
N LEU A 132 -19.58 -5.87 -5.12
CA LEU A 132 -20.64 -6.74 -4.64
C LEU A 132 -20.42 -8.16 -5.06
N GLU A 133 -20.56 -9.05 -4.08
CA GLU A 133 -20.45 -10.49 -4.23
C GLU A 133 -19.20 -10.86 -5.06
N PRO A 134 -17.97 -10.54 -4.57
CA PRO A 134 -16.77 -11.16 -5.10
C PRO A 134 -16.93 -12.68 -5.11
N GLN A 135 -16.53 -13.34 -6.20
CA GLN A 135 -16.73 -14.79 -6.30
C GLN A 135 -15.94 -15.55 -5.23
N PRO A 136 -16.42 -16.73 -4.80
CA PRO A 136 -15.68 -17.60 -3.91
C PRO A 136 -14.26 -17.86 -4.42
N GLY A 137 -13.26 -17.70 -3.54
CA GLY A 137 -11.85 -17.89 -3.87
C GLY A 137 -11.16 -16.67 -4.51
N VAL A 138 -11.91 -15.63 -4.92
CA VAL A 138 -11.32 -14.38 -5.41
C VAL A 138 -11.01 -13.47 -4.23
N ASN A 139 -9.76 -13.02 -4.12
CA ASN A 139 -9.35 -12.08 -3.07
C ASN A 139 -9.84 -10.65 -3.42
N PRO A 140 -10.73 -10.03 -2.60
CA PRO A 140 -11.21 -8.67 -2.84
C PRO A 140 -10.11 -7.61 -2.88
N GLU A 141 -8.99 -7.81 -2.17
CA GLU A 141 -7.84 -6.91 -2.21
C GLU A 141 -7.29 -6.74 -3.62
N LEU A 142 -7.11 -7.86 -4.33
CA LEU A 142 -6.54 -7.87 -5.68
C LEU A 142 -7.50 -7.22 -6.69
N ILE A 143 -8.82 -7.36 -6.50
CA ILE A 143 -9.82 -6.57 -7.26
C ILE A 143 -9.62 -5.08 -6.99
N GLY A 144 -9.50 -4.69 -5.71
CA GLY A 144 -9.27 -3.31 -5.30
C GLY A 144 -8.02 -2.70 -5.93
N TRP A 145 -6.91 -3.43 -5.91
CA TRP A 145 -5.66 -3.03 -6.52
C TRP A 145 -5.79 -2.87 -8.04
N HIS A 146 -6.43 -3.82 -8.72
CA HIS A 146 -6.71 -3.71 -10.15
C HIS A 146 -7.54 -2.47 -10.49
N LEU A 147 -8.51 -2.11 -9.65
CA LEU A 147 -9.30 -0.88 -9.81
C LEU A 147 -8.48 0.39 -9.57
N ALA A 148 -7.55 0.35 -8.61
CA ALA A 148 -6.64 1.46 -8.34
C ALA A 148 -5.70 1.73 -9.53
N LEU A 149 -5.17 0.67 -10.16
CA LEU A 149 -4.30 0.78 -11.34
C LEU A 149 -4.92 1.59 -12.48
N LYS A 150 -6.26 1.58 -12.62
CA LYS A 150 -6.98 2.35 -13.65
C LYS A 150 -6.85 3.87 -13.49
N HIS A 151 -6.43 4.35 -12.31
CA HIS A 151 -6.17 5.78 -12.06
C HIS A 151 -4.71 6.17 -12.21
N LEU A 152 -3.80 5.20 -12.29
CA LEU A 152 -2.36 5.45 -12.31
C LEU A 152 -1.86 5.65 -13.74
N LYS A 153 -0.99 6.65 -13.91
CA LYS A 153 -0.35 6.96 -15.19
C LYS A 153 1.15 6.84 -15.08
N ASN A 154 1.79 6.45 -16.18
CA ASN A 154 3.25 6.44 -16.27
C ASN A 154 3.79 7.87 -16.11
N PRO A 155 4.69 8.14 -15.14
CA PRO A 155 5.28 9.46 -14.95
C PRO A 155 6.16 9.92 -16.12
N GLY A 156 6.75 9.00 -16.88
CA GLY A 156 7.56 9.29 -18.07
C GLY A 156 8.99 9.78 -17.80
N ASP A 157 9.39 10.01 -16.55
CA ASP A 157 10.71 10.50 -16.13
C ASP A 157 11.64 9.41 -15.56
N GLY A 158 11.29 8.14 -15.78
CA GLY A 158 12.02 6.97 -15.29
C GLY A 158 11.72 6.59 -13.84
N ARG A 159 11.16 7.51 -13.04
CA ARG A 159 10.64 7.21 -11.70
C ARG A 159 9.26 6.56 -11.79
N VAL A 160 8.87 5.90 -10.72
CA VAL A 160 7.65 5.09 -10.69
C VAL A 160 6.61 5.55 -9.69
N VAL A 161 5.43 4.95 -9.77
CA VAL A 161 4.35 5.13 -8.80
C VAL A 161 4.47 4.04 -7.73
N GLY A 162 4.52 4.42 -6.47
CA GLY A 162 4.49 3.50 -5.34
C GLY A 162 3.04 3.25 -4.94
N MET A 163 2.57 2.02 -5.08
CA MET A 163 1.24 1.61 -4.63
C MET A 163 1.37 0.93 -3.26
N VAL A 164 0.99 1.65 -2.22
CA VAL A 164 1.05 1.22 -0.83
C VAL A 164 -0.14 0.33 -0.51
N VAL A 165 0.13 -0.86 -0.02
CA VAL A 165 -0.86 -1.91 0.30
C VAL A 165 -0.51 -2.59 1.63
N ASP A 166 -1.46 -3.23 2.29
CA ASP A 166 -1.25 -3.87 3.60
C ASP A 166 -1.49 -5.39 3.62
N SER A 167 -1.80 -5.97 2.46
CA SER A 167 -2.05 -7.39 2.24
C SER A 167 -1.03 -8.01 1.29
N GLU A 168 -1.02 -9.35 1.22
CA GLU A 168 -0.17 -10.14 0.31
C GLU A 168 1.35 -9.85 0.40
N ALA A 169 1.83 -9.46 1.59
CA ALA A 169 3.23 -9.10 1.82
C ALA A 169 4.27 -10.18 1.42
N GLY A 170 3.85 -11.44 1.30
CA GLY A 170 4.68 -12.56 0.84
C GLY A 170 4.77 -12.71 -0.67
N ARG A 171 3.84 -12.11 -1.44
CA ARG A 171 3.74 -12.18 -2.91
C ARG A 171 4.14 -10.88 -3.61
N ILE A 172 4.35 -9.81 -2.84
CA ILE A 172 4.78 -8.51 -3.36
C ILE A 172 6.05 -8.60 -4.24
N PRO A 173 7.11 -9.35 -3.86
CA PRO A 173 8.28 -9.52 -4.73
C PRO A 173 7.95 -10.13 -6.10
N GLU A 174 7.04 -11.10 -6.14
CA GLU A 174 6.59 -11.79 -7.36
C GLU A 174 5.73 -10.86 -8.23
N PHE A 175 4.85 -10.06 -7.63
CA PHE A 175 4.11 -9.02 -8.34
C PHE A 175 5.03 -7.92 -8.89
N ASN A 176 6.01 -7.47 -8.09
CA ASN A 176 6.98 -6.44 -8.48
C ASN A 176 8.01 -6.97 -9.49
N SER A 177 8.30 -8.26 -9.55
CA SER A 177 9.10 -8.83 -10.65
C SER A 177 8.25 -9.16 -11.88
N ARG A 178 6.92 -9.04 -11.77
CA ARG A 178 5.94 -9.45 -12.78
C ARG A 178 6.07 -10.94 -13.12
N ALA A 179 6.56 -11.72 -12.15
CA ALA A 179 6.67 -13.17 -12.25
C ALA A 179 5.30 -13.84 -12.15
N GLU A 180 4.36 -13.23 -11.41
CA GLU A 180 2.97 -13.67 -11.34
C GLU A 180 2.00 -12.52 -11.64
N PRO A 181 0.82 -12.82 -12.19
CA PRO A 181 -0.21 -11.82 -12.39
C PRO A 181 -0.88 -11.45 -11.06
N LEU A 182 -1.33 -10.21 -10.97
CA LEU A 182 -2.06 -9.67 -9.84
C LEU A 182 -3.45 -10.29 -9.70
N LEU A 183 -4.16 -10.41 -10.82
CA LEU A 183 -5.54 -10.85 -10.90
C LEU A 183 -5.80 -11.38 -12.32
N GLU A 184 -6.17 -12.65 -12.44
CA GLU A 184 -6.29 -13.35 -13.74
C GLU A 184 -5.00 -13.17 -14.57
N ASP A 185 -5.07 -12.60 -15.79
CA ASP A 185 -3.92 -12.33 -16.65
C ASP A 185 -3.39 -10.89 -16.51
N CYS A 186 -3.81 -10.15 -15.48
CA CYS A 186 -3.42 -8.76 -15.27
C CYS A 186 -2.13 -8.66 -14.45
N TYR A 187 -1.02 -8.29 -15.09
CA TYR A 187 0.25 -8.02 -14.43
C TYR A 187 0.38 -6.56 -13.98
N LEU A 188 1.25 -6.32 -12.98
CA LEU A 188 1.55 -4.98 -12.51
C LEU A 188 2.24 -4.15 -13.62
N PRO A 189 1.74 -2.94 -13.97
CA PRO A 189 2.35 -2.12 -15.00
C PRO A 189 3.82 -1.82 -14.66
N PRO A 190 4.74 -1.75 -15.63
CA PRO A 190 6.18 -1.61 -15.38
C PRO A 190 6.59 -0.30 -14.69
N TYR A 191 5.67 0.65 -14.57
CA TYR A 191 5.87 1.94 -13.91
C TYR A 191 5.23 2.02 -12.50
N VAL A 192 4.75 0.91 -11.95
CA VAL A 192 4.13 0.84 -10.62
C VAL A 192 4.84 -0.22 -9.79
N ASP A 193 5.25 0.07 -8.57
CA ASP A 193 5.70 -0.98 -7.64
C ASP A 193 4.84 -0.98 -6.38
N LEU A 194 4.58 -2.18 -5.85
CA LEU A 194 3.90 -2.39 -4.59
C LEU A 194 4.85 -2.10 -3.42
N ILE A 195 4.35 -1.38 -2.43
CA ILE A 195 5.02 -1.08 -1.17
C ILE A 195 4.15 -1.62 -0.04
N TYR A 196 4.69 -2.51 0.79
CA TYR A 196 3.95 -2.99 1.95
C TYR A 196 3.94 -1.93 3.06
N ALA A 197 2.80 -1.72 3.70
CA ALA A 197 2.72 -0.99 4.96
C ALA A 197 1.61 -1.50 5.88
N SER A 198 1.87 -1.51 7.18
CA SER A 198 0.90 -1.90 8.21
C SER A 198 0.09 -0.70 8.70
N ALA A 199 -1.24 -0.82 8.84
CA ALA A 199 -2.11 0.22 9.41
C ALA A 199 -1.83 0.52 10.91
N ASP A 200 -1.27 -0.45 11.63
CA ASP A 200 -1.06 -0.42 13.09
C ASP A 200 -0.16 0.72 13.62
N LYS A 201 0.47 1.51 12.75
CA LYS A 201 1.52 2.47 13.10
C LYS A 201 1.32 3.81 12.39
N LYS A 202 1.93 4.90 12.89
CA LYS A 202 1.70 6.27 12.40
C LYS A 202 2.99 6.96 11.95
N ASP A 203 3.97 6.18 11.53
CA ASP A 203 5.36 6.62 11.64
C ASP A 203 5.99 6.98 10.31
N CYS A 204 5.52 6.40 9.22
CA CYS A 204 5.87 6.81 7.88
C CYS A 204 4.62 7.15 7.07
N VAL A 205 4.84 7.89 5.99
CA VAL A 205 3.79 8.29 5.04
C VAL A 205 3.00 7.09 4.50
N THR A 206 3.66 5.95 4.29
CA THR A 206 3.01 4.73 3.78
C THR A 206 1.98 4.19 4.77
N ASN A 207 2.24 4.22 6.09
CA ASN A 207 1.22 3.85 7.07
C ASN A 207 0.04 4.85 7.09
N HIS A 208 0.29 6.13 6.80
CA HIS A 208 -0.78 7.13 6.75
C HIS A 208 -1.73 6.85 5.59
N PHE A 209 -1.20 6.48 4.42
CA PHE A 209 -2.00 6.03 3.28
C PHE A 209 -2.95 4.90 3.66
N ILE A 210 -2.43 3.80 4.23
CA ILE A 210 -3.26 2.65 4.63
C ILE A 210 -4.32 3.07 5.63
N ARG A 211 -3.95 3.85 6.66
CA ARG A 211 -4.91 4.31 7.66
C ARG A 211 -6.04 5.15 7.07
N TYR A 212 -5.76 6.02 6.11
CA TYR A 212 -6.81 6.81 5.45
C TYR A 212 -7.73 5.92 4.61
N CYS A 213 -7.17 4.91 3.93
CA CYS A 213 -7.94 3.96 3.16
C CYS A 213 -8.84 3.10 4.07
N ASP A 214 -8.28 2.50 5.13
CA ASP A 214 -9.01 1.71 6.12
C ASP A 214 -10.20 2.49 6.72
N GLN A 215 -9.94 3.72 7.16
CA GLN A 215 -10.98 4.59 7.71
C GLN A 215 -12.10 4.87 6.71
N ALA A 216 -11.78 5.22 5.46
CA ALA A 216 -12.78 5.51 4.45
C ALA A 216 -13.61 4.26 4.08
N ALA A 217 -12.95 3.11 3.93
CA ALA A 217 -13.61 1.85 3.61
C ALA A 217 -14.53 1.40 4.77
N ALA A 218 -14.04 1.45 6.02
CA ALA A 218 -14.82 1.11 7.20
C ALA A 218 -16.03 2.04 7.40
N MET A 219 -15.87 3.35 7.14
CA MET A 219 -16.97 4.31 7.20
C MET A 219 -18.08 3.98 6.19
N MET A 220 -17.71 3.67 4.94
CA MET A 220 -18.70 3.30 3.92
C MET A 220 -19.43 2.00 4.29
N LEU A 221 -18.71 0.99 4.78
CA LEU A 221 -19.31 -0.25 5.25
C LEU A 221 -20.30 -0.03 6.40
N ALA A 222 -19.97 0.86 7.34
CA ALA A 222 -20.88 1.23 8.43
C ALA A 222 -22.12 1.99 7.92
N ASP A 223 -21.98 2.86 6.93
CA ASP A 223 -23.10 3.57 6.32
C ASP A 223 -24.02 2.62 5.53
N LEU A 224 -23.47 1.62 4.83
CA LEU A 224 -24.23 0.56 4.18
C LEU A 224 -24.98 -0.30 5.19
N LYS A 225 -24.28 -0.77 6.23
CA LYS A 225 -24.87 -1.61 7.30
C LYS A 225 -25.99 -0.90 8.06
N SER A 226 -25.90 0.42 8.23
CA SER A 226 -26.91 1.23 8.92
C SER A 226 -28.02 1.78 7.99
N GLY A 227 -27.97 1.49 6.69
CA GLY A 227 -28.93 1.99 5.70
C GLY A 227 -28.81 3.49 5.39
N LYS A 228 -27.76 4.17 5.87
CA LYS A 228 -27.48 5.59 5.56
C LYS A 228 -27.02 5.79 4.12
N ALA A 229 -26.39 4.76 3.55
CA ALA A 229 -26.06 4.70 2.13
C ALA A 229 -26.86 3.55 1.50
N THR A 230 -27.48 3.83 0.36
CA THR A 230 -28.03 2.81 -0.52
C THR A 230 -27.11 2.65 -1.72
N LEU A 231 -26.96 1.40 -2.17
CA LEU A 231 -26.22 1.13 -3.39
C LEU A 231 -27.09 1.54 -4.58
N PRO A 232 -26.55 2.28 -5.56
CA PRO A 232 -27.28 2.56 -6.79
C PRO A 232 -27.58 1.26 -7.54
N GLU A 233 -28.48 1.31 -8.52
CA GLU A 233 -28.69 0.21 -9.45
C GLU A 233 -27.35 -0.21 -10.07
N LEU A 234 -27.10 -1.51 -10.02
CA LEU A 234 -25.82 -2.07 -10.37
C LEU A 234 -25.60 -2.01 -11.86
N SER A 235 -24.43 -1.56 -12.28
CA SER A 235 -23.87 -2.09 -13.50
C SER A 235 -23.48 -3.53 -13.21
N LEU A 236 -24.25 -4.49 -13.73
CA LEU A 236 -23.80 -5.88 -13.80
C LEU A 236 -22.42 -5.90 -14.43
N SER A 237 -21.49 -6.60 -13.79
CA SER A 237 -20.16 -6.74 -14.33
C SER A 237 -20.20 -7.76 -15.49
N ASN A 238 -19.37 -7.54 -16.52
CA ASN A 238 -19.12 -8.54 -17.57
C ASN A 238 -17.94 -9.47 -17.20
N THR A 239 -17.59 -9.57 -15.91
CA THR A 239 -16.46 -10.38 -15.42
C THR A 239 -16.96 -11.47 -14.49
N GLU A 240 -16.25 -12.59 -14.50
CA GLU A 240 -16.49 -13.70 -13.58
C GLU A 240 -15.94 -13.43 -12.18
N LEU A 241 -15.36 -12.26 -11.89
CA LEU A 241 -14.71 -11.98 -10.60
C LEU A 241 -15.67 -11.49 -9.50
N TYR A 242 -16.75 -10.82 -9.88
CA TYR A 242 -17.72 -10.22 -8.95
C TYR A 242 -19.04 -9.90 -9.67
N ARG A 243 -20.14 -9.84 -8.93
CA ARG A 243 -21.46 -9.60 -9.53
C ARG A 243 -21.66 -8.15 -10.00
N GLY A 244 -21.17 -7.19 -9.23
CA GLY A 244 -21.36 -5.78 -9.54
C GLY A 244 -20.32 -4.89 -8.88
N ILE A 245 -20.16 -3.70 -9.44
CA ILE A 245 -19.25 -2.69 -8.92
C ILE A 245 -19.88 -1.31 -8.99
N VAL A 246 -19.65 -0.50 -7.96
CA VAL A 246 -20.07 0.90 -7.91
C VAL A 246 -18.87 1.76 -7.53
N ARG A 247 -18.59 2.80 -8.31
CA ARG A 247 -17.67 3.86 -7.89
C ARG A 247 -18.47 4.92 -7.13
N VAL A 248 -18.13 5.13 -5.87
CA VAL A 248 -18.74 6.16 -5.03
C VAL A 248 -18.04 7.48 -5.33
N LYS A 249 -18.79 8.46 -5.85
CA LYS A 249 -18.30 9.84 -5.93
C LYS A 249 -18.38 10.46 -4.55
N PRO A 250 -17.34 11.16 -4.07
CA PRO A 250 -17.47 11.93 -2.85
C PRO A 250 -18.60 12.94 -3.08
N LYS A 251 -19.60 12.97 -2.19
CA LYS A 251 -20.45 14.17 -2.09
C LYS A 251 -19.48 15.31 -1.77
N ASN A 252 -19.56 16.45 -2.46
CA ASN A 252 -18.75 17.64 -2.20
C ASN A 252 -18.85 18.06 -0.72
N ARG A 253 -18.10 17.40 0.16
CA ARG A 253 -17.84 17.83 1.53
C ARG A 253 -16.49 18.51 1.42
N VAL A 254 -16.54 19.83 1.32
CA VAL A 254 -15.42 20.67 1.70
C VAL A 254 -15.07 20.24 3.13
N MET A 255 -14.03 19.42 3.28
CA MET A 255 -13.41 19.22 4.57
C MET A 255 -12.74 20.56 4.87
N SER A 256 -13.43 21.41 5.61
CA SER A 256 -12.84 22.62 6.16
C SER A 256 -11.63 22.18 6.97
N SER A 257 -10.44 22.45 6.44
CA SER A 257 -9.21 22.45 7.20
C SER A 257 -9.42 23.43 8.35
N GLY A 258 -9.69 22.89 9.54
CA GLY A 258 -9.58 23.62 10.79
C GLY A 258 -8.11 23.93 11.02
N ALA A 259 -7.59 24.91 10.29
CA ALA A 259 -6.37 25.60 10.63
C ALA A 259 -6.70 26.49 11.83
N SER A 260 -6.53 25.95 13.04
CA SER A 260 -6.13 26.78 14.15
C SER A 260 -4.70 27.22 13.89
N GLN A 261 -4.55 28.41 13.30
CA GLN A 261 -3.31 29.19 13.34
C GLN A 261 -3.11 29.76 14.77
N PRO A 262 -1.86 30.05 15.16
CA PRO A 262 -1.45 30.29 16.55
C PRO A 262 -2.14 31.46 17.24
#